data_AF-A0A1G3A9E2-F1
#
_entry.id   AF-A0A1G3A9E2-F1
#
_cell.length_a   1.000
_cell.length_b   1.000
_cell.length_c   1.000
_cell.angle_alpha   90.00
_cell.angle_beta   90.00
_cell.angle_gamma   90.00
#
_symmetry.space_group_name_H-M   'P 1'
#
loop_
_entity.id
_entity.type
_entity.pdbx_description
1 polymer ?
#
loop_
_entity_poly.entity_id
_entity_poly.type
_entity_poly.pdbx_seq_one_letter_code
_entity_poly.pdbx_strand_id
1 'polypeptide(L)'
;MASLYKKPIVVTDPVTGEKTKGKSRKWWGQYKGASGRLRRHPLSVDKMAAKAMLGQIVRRVEREKAGLVDPADEQRRRPLKEHLADLKNYLKNRDVTEKQIGESTRQIEKLVAACKWTMIGDISATGAL
;
A
#
# COMPACT_ATOMS: atom_id res chain seq x y z
N MET A 1 17.16 12.68 1.79
CA MET A 1 17.61 12.26 3.14
C MET A 1 16.57 11.32 3.75
N ALA A 2 17.03 10.16 4.18
CA ALA A 2 16.24 9.22 4.98
C ALA A 2 16.82 9.17 6.40
N SER A 3 15.96 9.07 7.42
CA SER A 3 16.37 9.06 8.82
C SER A 3 15.65 7.99 9.62
N LEU A 4 16.29 7.53 10.69
CA LEU A 4 15.74 6.56 11.62
C LEU A 4 15.50 7.25 12.96
N TYR A 5 14.33 7.06 13.56
CA TYR A 5 14.00 7.67 14.85
C TYR A 5 13.09 6.75 15.67
N LYS A 6 12.99 7.01 16.98
CA LYS A 6 11.97 6.40 17.83
C LYS A 6 10.80 7.36 17.99
N LYS A 7 9.62 6.97 17.53
CA LYS A 7 8.40 7.77 17.64
C LYS A 7 8.03 7.94 19.12
N PRO A 8 7.74 9.16 19.61
CA PRO A 8 7.20 9.35 20.94
C PRO A 8 5.79 8.74 21.03
N ILE A 9 5.51 8.03 22.12
CA ILE A 9 4.23 7.42 22.40
C ILE A 9 3.77 7.80 23.81
N VAL A 10 2.47 7.86 24.03
CA VAL A 10 1.90 7.97 25.37
C VAL A 10 1.56 6.56 25.83
N VAL A 11 2.08 6.16 26.98
CA VAL A 11 1.84 4.85 27.59
C VAL A 11 1.11 5.08 28.90
N THR A 12 -0.01 4.38 29.10
CA THR A 12 -0.70 4.38 30.39
C THR A 12 -0.05 3.35 31.29
N ASP A 13 0.34 3.75 32.49
CA ASP A 13 0.86 2.84 33.50
C ASP A 13 -0.27 1.92 34.00
N PRO A 14 -0.11 0.58 33.94
CA PRO A 14 -1.15 -0.36 34.34
C PRO A 14 -1.43 -0.36 35.85
N VAL A 15 -0.51 0.15 36.69
CA VAL A 15 -0.66 0.15 38.14
C VAL A 15 -1.27 1.46 38.64
N THR A 16 -0.81 2.60 38.12
CA THR A 16 -1.24 3.93 38.59
C THR A 16 -2.30 4.57 37.70
N GLY A 17 -2.51 4.07 36.47
CA GLY A 17 -3.43 4.66 35.50
C GLY A 17 -2.94 5.98 34.89
N GLU A 18 -1.75 6.46 35.28
CA GLU A 18 -1.20 7.72 34.80
C GLU A 18 -0.61 7.59 33.38
N LYS A 19 -0.74 8.65 32.59
CA LYS A 19 -0.20 8.71 31.22
C LYS A 19 1.23 9.22 31.25
N THR A 20 2.18 8.35 30.90
CA THR A 20 3.61 8.69 30.80
C THR A 20 4.06 8.80 29.34
N LYS A 21 5.07 9.65 29.09
CA LYS A 21 5.69 9.78 27.76
C LYS A 21 6.77 8.71 27.58
N GLY A 22 6.58 7.84 26.60
CA GLY A 22 7.53 6.79 26.21
C GLY A 22 8.05 6.95 24.79
N LYS A 23 8.96 6.05 24.40
CA LYS A 23 9.43 5.89 23.02
C LYS A 23 8.91 4.57 22.46
N SER A 24 8.59 4.55 21.17
CA SER A 24 8.19 3.33 20.48
C SER A 24 9.25 2.24 20.62
N ARG A 25 8.80 1.00 20.81
CA ARG A 25 9.69 -0.17 20.84
C ARG A 25 10.40 -0.37 19.51
N LYS A 26 9.68 -0.17 18.40
CA LYS A 26 10.23 -0.25 17.04
C LYS A 26 10.91 1.05 16.63
N TRP A 27 11.96 0.93 15.85
CA TRP A 27 12.53 2.04 15.09
C TRP A 27 11.62 2.37 13.90
N TRP A 28 11.49 3.66 13.62
CA TRP A 28 10.70 4.19 12.50
C TRP A 28 11.65 4.78 11.47
N GLY A 29 11.43 4.43 10.20
CA GLY A 29 12.10 5.03 9.07
C GLY A 29 11.28 6.18 8.50
N GLN A 30 11.92 7.31 8.26
CA GLN A 30 11.38 8.46 7.53
C GLN A 30 12.15 8.64 6.23
N TYR A 31 11.47 8.67 5.08
CA TYR A 31 12.09 8.81 3.77
C TYR A 31 11.16 9.56 2.80
N LYS A 32 11.71 10.13 1.73
CA LYS A 32 10.92 10.71 0.63
C LYS A 32 10.73 9.64 -0.44
N GLY A 33 9.49 9.32 -0.79
CA GLY A 33 9.16 8.37 -1.86
C GLY A 33 9.47 8.91 -3.26
N ALA A 34 9.19 8.09 -4.28
CA ALA A 34 9.40 8.47 -5.68
C ALA A 34 8.59 9.72 -6.07
N SER A 35 7.34 9.81 -5.61
CA SER A 35 6.45 10.97 -5.80
C SER A 35 6.79 12.20 -4.93
N GLY A 36 7.94 12.21 -4.25
CA GLY A 36 8.38 13.31 -3.39
C GLY A 36 7.69 13.39 -2.01
N ARG A 37 6.61 12.63 -1.80
CA ARG A 37 5.89 12.59 -0.51
C ARG A 37 6.74 11.95 0.59
N LEU A 38 6.70 12.56 1.77
CA LEU A 38 7.38 12.04 2.96
C LEU A 38 6.57 10.87 3.56
N ARG A 39 7.21 9.70 3.66
CA ARG A 39 6.62 8.48 4.24
C ARG A 39 7.32 8.13 5.55
N ARG A 40 6.54 7.63 6.51
CA ARG A 40 7.01 7.15 7.82
C ARG A 40 6.49 5.74 8.02
N HIS A 41 7.39 4.79 8.29
CA HIS A 41 7.01 3.38 8.44
C HIS A 41 7.77 2.74 9.62
N PRO A 42 7.11 2.00 10.52
CA PRO A 42 7.80 1.18 11.50
C PRO A 42 8.61 0.09 10.79
N LEU A 43 9.83 -0.14 11.29
CA LEU A 43 10.76 -1.15 10.77
C LEU A 43 10.94 -2.23 11.84
N SER A 44 12.15 -2.40 12.37
CA SER A 44 12.48 -3.39 13.40
C SER A 44 12.66 -2.77 14.79
N VAL A 45 12.61 -3.61 15.82
CA VAL A 45 13.02 -3.25 17.20
C VAL A 45 14.53 -3.10 17.29
N ASP A 46 15.28 -3.93 16.55
CA ASP A 46 16.72 -3.84 16.44
C ASP A 46 17.14 -2.69 15.51
N LYS A 47 18.14 -1.91 15.93
CA LYS A 47 18.58 -0.70 15.21
C LYS A 47 19.32 -1.05 13.92
N MET A 48 20.13 -2.11 13.94
CA MET A 48 20.92 -2.51 12.76
C MET A 48 20.01 -3.09 11.68
N ALA A 49 19.09 -3.96 12.06
CA ALA A 49 18.06 -4.49 11.18
C ALA A 49 17.19 -3.36 10.60
N ALA A 50 16.76 -2.40 11.42
CA ALA A 50 15.99 -1.26 10.95
C ALA A 50 16.78 -0.39 9.95
N LYS A 51 18.09 -0.19 10.17
CA LYS A 51 18.95 0.53 9.22
C LYS A 51 19.06 -0.21 7.88
N ALA A 52 19.22 -1.53 7.90
CA ALA A 52 19.27 -2.35 6.69
C ALA A 52 17.94 -2.29 5.91
N MET A 53 16.80 -2.44 6.60
CA MET A 53 15.47 -2.32 6.00
C MET A 53 15.25 -0.94 5.37
N LEU A 54 15.65 0.14 6.07
CA LEU A 54 15.56 1.49 5.52
C LEU A 54 16.41 1.66 4.27
N GLY A 55 17.62 1.10 4.25
CA GLY A 55 18.49 1.10 3.07
C GLY A 55 17.85 0.41 1.86
N GLN A 56 17.20 -0.74 2.06
CA GLN A 56 16.48 -1.44 0.99
C GLN A 56 15.32 -0.59 0.42
N ILE A 57 14.55 0.07 1.30
CA ILE A 57 13.46 0.96 0.88
C ILE A 57 14.00 2.13 0.05
N VAL A 58 15.06 2.80 0.51
CA VAL A 58 15.66 3.93 -0.21
C VAL A 58 16.17 3.48 -1.58
N ARG A 59 16.86 2.34 -1.65
CA ARG A 59 17.35 1.79 -2.92
C ARG A 59 16.22 1.49 -3.91
N ARG A 60 15.09 0.94 -3.44
CA ARG A 60 13.90 0.72 -4.26
C ARG A 60 13.34 2.05 -4.78
N VAL A 61 13.19 3.05 -3.91
CA VAL A 61 12.71 4.38 -4.29
C VAL A 61 13.62 5.07 -5.30
N GLU A 62 14.94 4.94 -5.17
CA GLU A 62 15.89 5.50 -6.13
C GLU A 62 15.76 4.85 -7.50
N ARG A 63 15.56 3.52 -7.55
CA ARG A 63 15.29 2.81 -8.81
C ARG A 63 13.96 3.24 -9.43
N GLU A 64 12.90 3.39 -8.63
CA GLU A 64 11.61 3.91 -9.09
C GLU A 64 11.77 5.33 -9.67
N LYS A 65 12.54 6.22 -9.01
CA LYS A 65 12.82 7.57 -9.53
C LYS A 65 13.64 7.58 -10.81
N ALA A 66 14.56 6.63 -10.94
CA ALA A 66 15.36 6.45 -12.16
C ALA A 66 14.55 5.80 -13.30
N GLY A 67 13.27 5.47 -13.10
CA GLY A 67 12.45 4.79 -14.09
C GLY A 67 12.83 3.32 -14.33
N LEU A 68 13.66 2.75 -13.44
CA LEU A 68 14.12 1.35 -13.54
C LEU A 68 13.11 0.35 -12.95
N VAL A 69 12.02 0.83 -12.37
CA VAL A 69 10.93 0.04 -11.82
C VAL A 69 9.64 0.67 -12.32
N ASP A 70 8.83 -0.08 -13.09
CA ASP A 70 7.48 0.32 -13.44
C ASP A 70 6.56 0.05 -12.22
N PRO A 71 5.96 1.09 -11.60
CA PRO A 71 5.02 0.90 -10.50
C PRO A 71 3.83 -0.01 -10.85
N ALA A 72 3.49 -0.12 -12.15
CA ALA A 72 2.45 -1.00 -12.63
C ALA A 72 2.85 -2.48 -12.58
N ASP A 73 4.14 -2.84 -12.53
CA ASP A 73 4.57 -4.24 -12.53
C ASP A 73 4.06 -5.01 -11.31
N GLU A 74 4.06 -4.38 -10.14
CA GLU A 74 3.52 -4.99 -8.92
C GLU A 74 2.00 -5.20 -9.04
N GLN A 75 1.29 -4.24 -9.63
CA GLN A 75 -0.15 -4.34 -9.85
C GLN A 75 -0.51 -5.34 -10.96
N ARG A 76 0.33 -5.48 -12.00
CA ARG A 76 0.16 -6.48 -13.07
C ARG A 76 0.22 -7.91 -12.55
N ARG A 77 1.02 -8.16 -11.51
CA ARG A 77 1.15 -9.48 -10.87
C ARG A 77 -0.01 -9.82 -9.93
N ARG A 78 -0.82 -8.85 -9.54
CA ARG A 78 -1.99 -9.09 -8.68
C ARG A 78 -3.16 -9.64 -9.52
N PRO A 79 -3.90 -10.64 -9.02
CA PRO A 79 -5.09 -11.14 -9.68
C PRO A 79 -6.15 -10.06 -9.89
N LEU A 80 -6.86 -10.10 -11.02
CA LEU A 80 -7.97 -9.18 -11.35
C LEU A 80 -9.03 -9.12 -10.24
N LYS A 81 -9.30 -10.25 -9.59
CA LYS A 81 -10.25 -10.33 -8.47
C LYS A 81 -9.90 -9.39 -7.31
N GLU A 82 -8.61 -9.21 -7.01
CA GLU A 82 -8.18 -8.27 -5.96
C GLU A 82 -8.42 -6.83 -6.37
N HIS A 83 -8.15 -6.49 -7.64
CA HIS A 83 -8.41 -5.17 -8.19
C HIS A 83 -9.90 -4.83 -8.19
N LEU A 84 -10.78 -5.80 -8.46
CA LEU A 84 -12.24 -5.62 -8.38
C LEU A 84 -12.72 -5.37 -6.93
N ALA A 85 -12.11 -6.05 -5.95
CA ALA A 85 -12.39 -5.78 -4.55
C ALA A 85 -11.94 -4.36 -4.13
N ASP A 86 -10.75 -3.94 -4.58
CA ASP A 86 -10.25 -2.58 -4.35
C ASP A 86 -11.15 -1.52 -5.00
N LEU A 87 -11.63 -1.76 -6.24
CA LEU A 87 -12.60 -0.90 -6.93
C LEU A 87 -13.91 -0.79 -6.15
N LYS A 88 -14.44 -1.91 -5.64
CA LYS A 88 -15.67 -1.92 -4.84
C LYS A 88 -15.51 -1.10 -3.56
N ASN A 89 -14.38 -1.24 -2.87
CA ASN A 89 -14.07 -0.46 -1.67
C ASN A 89 -13.93 1.03 -1.98
N TYR A 90 -13.29 1.36 -3.10
CA TYR A 90 -13.19 2.73 -3.58
C TYR A 90 -14.56 3.34 -3.85
N LEU A 91 -15.45 2.64 -4.56
CA LEU A 91 -16.80 3.13 -4.86
C LEU A 91 -17.64 3.34 -3.59
N LYS A 92 -17.51 2.45 -2.61
CA LYS A 92 -18.14 2.62 -1.29
C LYS A 92 -17.67 3.88 -0.58
N ASN A 93 -16.37 4.16 -0.60
CA ASN A 93 -15.78 5.33 0.05
C ASN A 93 -16.06 6.65 -0.70
N ARG A 94 -16.51 6.58 -1.95
CA ARG A 94 -16.85 7.75 -2.78
C ARG A 94 -18.33 8.16 -2.62
N ASP A 95 -19.05 7.58 -1.64
CA ASP A 95 -20.47 7.83 -1.36
C ASP A 95 -21.38 7.62 -2.59
N VAL A 96 -21.04 6.66 -3.43
CA VAL A 96 -21.86 6.25 -4.58
C VAL A 96 -23.02 5.39 -4.08
N THR A 97 -24.21 5.52 -4.67
CA THR A 97 -25.38 4.72 -4.30
C THR A 97 -25.10 3.22 -4.41
N GLU A 98 -25.57 2.43 -3.43
CA GLU A 98 -25.36 0.98 -3.40
C GLU A 98 -25.78 0.27 -4.69
N LYS A 99 -26.86 0.76 -5.32
CA LYS A 99 -27.33 0.26 -6.62
C LYS A 99 -26.23 0.40 -7.70
N GLN A 100 -25.63 1.58 -7.82
CA GLN A 100 -24.59 1.83 -8.83
C GLN A 100 -23.32 1.02 -8.53
N ILE A 101 -22.98 0.82 -7.25
CA ILE A 101 -21.88 -0.07 -6.85
C ILE A 101 -22.16 -1.49 -7.32
N GLY A 102 -23.35 -2.02 -7.01
CA GLY A 102 -23.77 -3.37 -7.39
C GLY A 102 -23.82 -3.57 -8.89
N GLU A 103 -24.42 -2.65 -9.64
CA GLU A 103 -24.50 -2.72 -11.10
C GLU A 103 -23.11 -2.69 -11.74
N SER A 104 -22.25 -1.75 -11.34
CA SER A 104 -20.90 -1.60 -11.90
C SER A 104 -20.05 -2.83 -11.63
N THR A 105 -20.00 -3.30 -10.38
CA THR A 105 -19.23 -4.52 -10.03
C THR A 105 -19.77 -5.76 -10.73
N ARG A 106 -21.10 -5.94 -10.79
CA ARG A 106 -21.70 -7.11 -11.45
C ARG A 106 -21.38 -7.16 -12.94
N GLN A 107 -21.44 -6.02 -13.63
CA GLN A 107 -21.13 -5.97 -15.06
C GLN A 107 -19.68 -6.32 -15.34
N ILE A 108 -18.75 -5.75 -14.55
CA ILE A 108 -17.32 -6.02 -14.72
C ILE A 108 -17.00 -7.49 -14.38
N GLU A 109 -17.57 -8.04 -13.30
CA GLU A 109 -17.38 -9.45 -12.94
C GLU A 109 -17.88 -10.40 -14.03
N LYS A 110 -19.03 -10.10 -14.65
CA LYS A 110 -19.55 -10.88 -15.79
C LYS A 110 -18.60 -10.87 -16.98
N LEU A 111 -18.06 -9.71 -17.32
CA LEU A 111 -17.13 -9.56 -18.44
C LEU A 111 -15.83 -10.33 -18.18
N VAL A 112 -15.25 -10.18 -16.98
CA VAL A 112 -14.04 -10.90 -16.56
C VAL A 112 -14.26 -12.41 -16.58
N ALA A 113 -15.43 -12.89 -16.13
CA ALA A 113 -15.77 -14.30 -16.15
C ALA A 113 -15.98 -14.84 -17.59
N ALA A 114 -16.65 -14.09 -18.46
CA ALA A 114 -16.90 -14.47 -19.84
C ALA A 114 -15.58 -14.57 -20.64
N CYS A 115 -14.69 -13.60 -20.47
CA CYS A 115 -13.38 -13.57 -21.14
C CYS A 115 -12.30 -14.41 -20.43
N LYS A 116 -12.63 -15.04 -19.28
CA LYS A 116 -11.72 -15.85 -18.45
C LYS A 116 -10.44 -15.12 -18.04
N TRP A 117 -10.52 -13.81 -17.83
CA TRP A 117 -9.35 -13.02 -17.45
C TRP A 117 -8.98 -13.23 -15.98
N THR A 118 -7.70 -13.46 -15.73
CA THR A 118 -7.15 -13.72 -14.40
C THR A 118 -6.19 -12.63 -13.95
N MET A 119 -5.43 -12.05 -14.88
CA MET A 119 -4.48 -10.97 -14.66
C MET A 119 -4.78 -9.78 -15.56
N ILE A 120 -4.26 -8.59 -15.21
CA ILE A 120 -4.38 -7.39 -16.05
C ILE A 120 -3.81 -7.63 -17.47
N GLY A 121 -2.77 -8.47 -17.57
CA GLY A 121 -2.15 -8.82 -18.85
C GLY A 121 -3.04 -9.62 -19.81
N ASP A 122 -4.12 -10.25 -19.32
CA ASP A 122 -5.05 -11.00 -20.16
C ASP A 122 -6.00 -10.08 -20.95
N ILE A 123 -6.11 -8.81 -20.53
CA ILE A 123 -6.97 -7.81 -21.16
C ILE A 123 -6.30 -7.31 -22.43
N SER A 124 -6.86 -7.68 -23.57
CA SER A 124 -6.47 -7.15 -24.88
C SER A 124 -7.62 -6.35 -25.50
N ALA A 125 -7.29 -5.35 -26.32
CA ALA A 125 -8.29 -4.55 -27.03
C ALA A 125 -9.24 -5.42 -27.88
N THR A 126 -8.72 -6.50 -28.46
CA THR A 126 -9.49 -7.44 -29.28
C THR A 126 -10.40 -8.34 -28.45
N GLY A 127 -10.02 -8.70 -27.23
CA GLY A 127 -10.83 -9.54 -26.34
C GLY A 127 -11.89 -8.77 -25.53
N ALA A 128 -11.90 -7.43 -25.64
CA ALA A 128 -12.82 -6.55 -24.92
C ALA A 128 -13.94 -5.97 -25.82
N LEU A 129 -13.86 -6.20 -27.13
CA LEU A 129 -14.84 -5.81 -28.16
C LEU A 129 -15.79 -6.99 -28.44
#